data_AF-A0A260PY00-F1
#
_entry.id   AF-A0A260PY00-F1
#
_cell.length_a   1.000
_cell.length_b   1.000
_cell.length_c   1.000
_cell.angle_alpha   90.00
_cell.angle_beta   90.00
_cell.angle_gamma   90.00
#
_symmetry.space_group_name_H-M   'P 1'
#
loop_
_entity.id
_entity.type
_entity.pdbx_description
1 polymer ?
#
loop_
_entity_poly.entity_id
_entity_poly.type
_entity_poly.pdbx_seq_one_letter_code
_entity_poly.pdbx_strand_id
1 'polypeptide(L)'
;MATGDDDDRDIAGAIHVYVEEVARQGSLFDFGIGLIEAAVRPDRADRSNKDVELVAGITVSLSAAAFASKMLWPIPGLDRDPWRAERGRALRERLKVADDSPLKSRSVRDSLEHFDERIDQFAREPYNAFGAFHWMVMSSAHGLGESNAMPILRYIDPTTLVVRLPGRTPVDVGGTSVAVDLRVVGEEFLRIRGVAGAHHR
;
A
#
# COMPACT_ATOMS: atom_id res chain seq x y z
N MET A 1 35.01 31.44 -9.93
CA MET A 1 33.72 31.63 -9.26
C MET A 1 32.64 31.39 -10.30
N ALA A 2 32.09 30.17 -10.34
CA ALA A 2 30.89 29.86 -11.11
C ALA A 2 29.75 29.87 -10.09
N THR A 3 29.05 31.00 -10.00
CA THR A 3 27.92 31.21 -9.09
C THR A 3 26.65 30.71 -9.76
N GLY A 4 25.80 30.10 -8.93
CA GLY A 4 24.70 29.21 -9.32
C GLY A 4 23.68 29.79 -10.28
N ASP A 5 23.20 28.92 -11.17
CA ASP A 5 22.02 29.18 -12.00
C ASP A 5 21.40 27.87 -12.53
N ASP A 6 21.49 26.76 -11.80
CA ASP A 6 21.12 25.44 -12.36
C ASP A 6 20.22 24.55 -11.47
N ASP A 7 19.48 25.12 -10.52
CA ASP A 7 18.56 24.30 -9.68
C ASP A 7 17.20 24.93 -9.36
N ASP A 8 16.82 26.02 -10.05
CA ASP A 8 15.46 26.57 -9.99
C ASP A 8 14.55 25.86 -10.99
N ARG A 9 14.35 24.54 -10.79
CA ARG A 9 13.04 24.00 -11.21
C ARG A 9 12.02 24.69 -10.32
N ASP A 10 10.91 25.17 -10.84
CA ASP A 10 9.84 25.75 -10.01
C ASP A 10 8.85 24.64 -9.62
N ILE A 11 8.63 24.43 -8.31
CA ILE A 11 7.69 23.42 -7.81
C ILE A 11 6.30 23.76 -8.26
N ALA A 12 5.93 25.04 -8.31
CA ALA A 12 4.63 25.47 -8.78
C ALA A 12 4.43 25.07 -10.25
N GLY A 13 5.46 25.21 -11.09
CA GLY A 13 5.45 24.73 -12.47
C GLY A 13 5.33 23.21 -12.59
N ALA A 14 5.99 22.42 -11.73
CA ALA A 14 6.01 20.96 -11.82
C ALA A 14 4.86 20.24 -11.07
N ILE A 15 4.15 20.92 -10.17
CA ILE A 15 3.23 20.26 -9.23
C ILE A 15 2.07 19.55 -9.93
N HIS A 16 1.64 20.04 -11.09
CA HIS A 16 0.55 19.46 -11.87
C HIS A 16 0.84 18.00 -12.28
N VAL A 17 2.09 17.68 -12.65
CA VAL A 17 2.52 16.33 -13.00
C VAL A 17 2.32 15.37 -11.82
N TYR A 18 2.66 15.82 -10.61
CA TYR A 18 2.49 15.01 -9.40
C TYR A 18 1.01 14.88 -8.99
N VAL A 19 0.19 15.92 -9.19
CA VAL A 19 -1.26 15.86 -8.96
C VAL A 19 -1.89 14.81 -9.87
N GLU A 20 -1.58 14.85 -11.16
CA GLU A 20 -2.07 13.86 -12.13
C GLU A 20 -1.59 12.45 -11.79
N GLU A 21 -0.33 12.31 -11.37
CA GLU A 21 0.22 11.00 -11.02
C GLU A 21 -0.42 10.43 -9.75
N VAL A 22 -0.60 11.21 -8.68
CA VAL A 22 -1.33 10.74 -7.49
C VAL A 22 -2.77 10.33 -7.87
N ALA A 23 -3.45 11.11 -8.72
CA ALA A 23 -4.79 10.78 -9.18
C ALA A 23 -4.82 9.47 -9.99
N ARG A 24 -3.81 9.25 -10.86
CA ARG A 24 -3.63 8.00 -11.61
C ARG A 24 -3.40 6.81 -10.70
N GLN A 25 -2.61 6.96 -9.63
CA GLN A 25 -2.46 5.92 -8.61
C GLN A 25 -3.79 5.59 -7.92
N GLY A 26 -4.66 6.57 -7.68
CA GLY A 26 -6.02 6.31 -7.19
C GLY A 26 -6.86 5.47 -8.16
N SER A 27 -6.73 5.67 -9.47
CA SER A 27 -7.41 4.84 -10.47
C SER A 27 -6.85 3.42 -10.55
N LEU A 28 -5.52 3.25 -10.40
CA LEU A 28 -4.90 1.93 -10.29
C LEU A 28 -5.35 1.22 -9.01
N PHE A 29 -5.48 1.96 -7.91
CA PHE A 29 -5.99 1.44 -6.65
C PHE A 29 -7.39 0.84 -6.82
N ASP A 30 -8.33 1.60 -7.42
CA ASP A 30 -9.69 1.13 -7.70
C ASP A 30 -9.71 -0.10 -8.61
N PHE A 31 -8.85 -0.12 -9.63
CA PHE A 31 -8.71 -1.30 -10.50
C PHE A 31 -8.29 -2.54 -9.69
N GLY A 32 -7.33 -2.38 -8.78
CA GLY A 32 -6.93 -3.45 -7.85
C GLY A 32 -8.08 -3.91 -6.94
N ILE A 33 -8.89 -2.98 -6.41
CA ILE A 33 -10.10 -3.31 -5.63
C ILE A 33 -11.07 -4.13 -6.46
N GLY A 34 -11.33 -3.74 -7.71
CA GLY A 34 -12.21 -4.48 -8.62
C GLY A 34 -11.74 -5.92 -8.86
N LEU A 35 -10.43 -6.14 -8.96
CA LEU A 35 -9.85 -7.50 -9.05
C LEU A 35 -10.06 -8.30 -7.76
N ILE A 36 -9.84 -7.70 -6.60
CA ILE A 36 -10.06 -8.36 -5.30
C ILE A 36 -11.53 -8.77 -5.16
N GLU A 37 -12.45 -7.85 -5.40
CA GLU A 37 -13.89 -8.11 -5.32
C GLU A 37 -14.31 -9.21 -6.29
N ALA A 38 -13.79 -9.21 -7.51
CA ALA A 38 -14.07 -10.23 -8.50
C ALA A 38 -13.52 -11.61 -8.10
N ALA A 39 -12.38 -11.66 -7.40
CA ALA A 39 -11.74 -12.88 -6.93
C ALA A 39 -12.45 -13.50 -5.71
N VAL A 40 -12.95 -12.67 -4.78
CA VAL A 40 -13.63 -13.14 -3.55
C VAL A 40 -15.13 -13.45 -3.75
N ARG A 41 -15.66 -13.27 -4.96
CA ARG A 41 -17.07 -13.57 -5.28
C ARG A 41 -17.38 -15.07 -5.14
N PRO A 42 -18.45 -15.42 -4.37
CA PRO A 42 -18.79 -16.81 -4.09
C PRO A 42 -19.35 -17.59 -5.30
N ASP A 43 -19.94 -16.89 -6.28
CA ASP A 43 -20.68 -17.46 -7.42
C ASP A 43 -19.84 -17.67 -8.69
N ARG A 44 -18.55 -17.32 -8.67
CA ARG A 44 -17.72 -17.39 -9.86
C ARG A 44 -17.26 -18.82 -10.18
N ALA A 45 -17.67 -19.32 -11.35
CA ALA A 45 -17.51 -20.71 -11.80
C ALA A 45 -16.06 -21.13 -12.12
N ASP A 46 -15.21 -20.19 -12.54
CA ASP A 46 -13.80 -20.45 -12.85
C ASP A 46 -12.93 -20.25 -11.60
N ARG A 47 -12.36 -21.34 -11.08
CA ARG A 47 -11.40 -21.31 -9.96
C ARG A 47 -9.96 -21.02 -10.41
N SER A 48 -9.63 -21.21 -11.69
CA SER A 48 -8.24 -21.26 -12.17
C SER A 48 -7.53 -19.90 -12.19
N ASN A 49 -8.28 -18.79 -12.22
CA ASN A 49 -7.73 -17.43 -12.20
C ASN A 49 -7.94 -16.64 -10.89
N LYS A 50 -8.67 -17.18 -9.89
CA LYS A 50 -9.03 -16.40 -8.69
C LYS A 50 -7.81 -16.00 -7.86
N ASP A 51 -6.87 -16.91 -7.65
CA ASP A 51 -5.68 -16.61 -6.85
C ASP A 51 -4.79 -15.56 -7.52
N VAL A 52 -4.66 -15.63 -8.86
CA VAL A 52 -3.89 -14.66 -9.63
C VAL A 52 -4.54 -13.28 -9.58
N GLU A 53 -5.86 -13.20 -9.77
CA GLU A 53 -6.60 -11.94 -9.67
C GLU A 53 -6.54 -11.35 -8.25
N LEU A 54 -6.65 -12.19 -7.22
CA LEU A 54 -6.53 -11.75 -5.83
C LEU A 54 -5.14 -11.18 -5.55
N VAL A 55 -4.09 -11.92 -5.92
CA VAL A 55 -2.70 -11.49 -5.77
C VAL A 55 -2.47 -10.19 -6.54
N ALA A 56 -2.89 -10.13 -7.80
CA ALA A 56 -2.73 -8.98 -8.66
C ALA A 56 -3.46 -7.76 -8.08
N GLY A 57 -4.70 -7.93 -7.64
CA GLY A 57 -5.51 -6.87 -7.06
C GLY A 57 -4.86 -6.30 -5.79
N ILE A 58 -4.48 -7.16 -4.84
CA ILE A 58 -3.79 -6.73 -3.62
C ILE A 58 -2.46 -6.05 -3.95
N THR A 59 -1.68 -6.61 -4.88
CA THR A 59 -0.38 -6.07 -5.26
C THR A 59 -0.51 -4.68 -5.87
N VAL A 60 -1.46 -4.51 -6.80
CA VAL A 60 -1.72 -3.22 -7.47
C VAL A 60 -2.22 -2.20 -6.45
N SER A 61 -3.21 -2.53 -5.61
CA SER A 61 -3.75 -1.60 -4.62
C SER A 61 -2.68 -1.14 -3.62
N LEU A 62 -1.92 -2.07 -3.03
CA LEU A 62 -0.86 -1.73 -2.08
C LEU A 62 0.28 -0.94 -2.73
N SER A 63 0.69 -1.31 -3.94
CA SER A 63 1.74 -0.59 -4.68
C SER A 63 1.33 0.84 -5.03
N ALA A 64 0.08 1.03 -5.49
CA ALA A 64 -0.44 2.34 -5.80
C ALA A 64 -0.53 3.24 -4.55
N ALA A 65 -1.00 2.68 -3.44
CA ALA A 65 -1.04 3.36 -2.15
C ALA A 65 0.36 3.74 -1.64
N ALA A 66 1.32 2.80 -1.73
CA ALA A 66 2.71 3.05 -1.35
C ALA A 66 3.39 4.10 -2.22
N PHE A 67 3.11 4.10 -3.53
CA PHE A 67 3.65 5.09 -4.47
C PHE A 67 3.11 6.49 -4.16
N ALA A 68 1.79 6.63 -3.98
CA ALA A 68 1.17 7.90 -3.57
C ALA A 68 1.72 8.38 -2.21
N SER A 69 1.84 7.47 -1.24
CA SER A 69 2.46 7.75 0.07
C SER A 69 3.86 8.35 -0.06
N LYS A 70 4.73 7.77 -0.89
CA LYS A 70 6.11 8.23 -1.09
C LYS A 70 6.20 9.58 -1.81
N MET A 71 5.23 9.93 -2.66
CA MET A 71 5.16 11.27 -3.26
C MET A 71 4.66 12.32 -2.27
N LEU A 72 3.63 11.99 -1.50
CA LEU A 72 3.04 12.88 -0.50
C LEU A 72 3.97 13.07 0.72
N TRP A 73 4.66 12.02 1.16
CA TRP A 73 5.61 12.01 2.28
C TRP A 73 6.93 11.32 1.87
N PRO A 74 7.82 12.03 1.16
CA PRO A 74 9.13 11.50 0.77
C PRO A 74 9.98 11.08 1.97
N ILE A 75 10.86 10.10 1.78
CA ILE A 75 11.69 9.54 2.87
C ILE A 75 12.74 10.59 3.28
N PRO A 76 12.78 11.05 4.53
CA PRO A 76 13.88 11.88 5.00
C PRO A 76 15.17 11.05 5.05
N GLY A 77 16.27 11.54 4.48
CA GLY A 77 17.61 10.97 4.65
C GLY A 77 18.08 9.97 3.57
N LEU A 78 17.19 9.43 2.74
CA LEU A 78 17.62 8.73 1.51
C LEU A 78 18.04 9.71 0.41
N ASP A 79 17.46 10.91 0.42
CA ASP A 79 17.81 12.01 -0.47
C ASP A 79 18.03 13.27 0.37
N ARG A 80 19.21 13.89 0.25
CA ARG A 80 19.48 15.23 0.80
C ARG A 80 18.85 16.34 -0.05
N ASP A 81 17.99 15.98 -0.98
CA ASP A 81 17.37 16.85 -1.97
C ASP A 81 16.18 17.61 -1.34
N PRO A 82 16.33 18.91 -1.02
CA PRO A 82 15.27 19.71 -0.42
C PRO A 82 14.04 19.79 -1.32
N TRP A 83 14.22 19.63 -2.63
CA TRP A 83 13.16 19.62 -3.63
C TRP A 83 12.06 18.62 -3.30
N ARG A 84 12.43 17.39 -2.90
CA ARG A 84 11.45 16.33 -2.66
C ARG A 84 10.54 16.69 -1.49
N ALA A 85 11.14 17.16 -0.40
CA ALA A 85 10.42 17.54 0.80
C ALA A 85 9.43 18.68 0.51
N GLU A 86 9.89 19.70 -0.21
CA GLU A 86 9.06 20.83 -0.63
C GLU A 86 7.94 20.38 -1.58
N ARG A 87 8.25 19.52 -2.57
CA ARG A 87 7.25 18.92 -3.46
C ARG A 87 6.18 18.17 -2.67
N GLY A 88 6.58 17.37 -1.68
CA GLY A 88 5.63 16.64 -0.84
C GLY A 88 4.70 17.58 -0.09
N ARG A 89 5.24 18.66 0.51
CA ARG A 89 4.45 19.71 1.17
C ARG A 89 3.46 20.37 0.22
N ALA A 90 3.95 20.91 -0.90
CA ALA A 90 3.13 21.58 -1.90
C ALA A 90 2.02 20.66 -2.45
N LEU A 91 2.32 19.38 -2.65
CA LEU A 91 1.36 18.40 -3.17
C LEU A 91 0.24 18.13 -2.17
N ARG A 92 0.56 17.97 -0.87
CA ARG A 92 -0.45 17.79 0.17
C ARG A 92 -1.33 19.01 0.33
N GLU A 93 -0.76 20.22 0.31
CA GLU A 93 -1.52 21.47 0.35
C GLU A 93 -2.47 21.58 -0.86
N ARG A 94 -1.96 21.31 -2.06
CA ARG A 94 -2.73 21.36 -3.32
C ARG A 94 -3.90 20.38 -3.35
N LEU A 95 -3.68 19.16 -2.86
CA LEU A 95 -4.67 18.07 -2.81
C LEU A 95 -5.52 18.07 -1.53
N LYS A 96 -5.26 19.00 -0.60
CA LYS A 96 -5.91 19.08 0.72
C LYS A 96 -5.80 17.77 1.51
N VAL A 97 -4.64 17.11 1.41
CA VAL A 97 -4.35 15.86 2.13
C VAL A 97 -3.90 16.20 3.53
N ALA A 98 -4.68 15.76 4.51
CA ALA A 98 -4.39 15.99 5.91
C ALA A 98 -3.29 15.06 6.43
N ASP A 99 -2.72 15.43 7.57
CA ASP A 99 -1.57 14.75 8.16
C ASP A 99 -1.93 13.45 8.90
N ASP A 100 -3.22 13.19 9.09
CA ASP A 100 -3.83 11.96 9.61
C ASP A 100 -4.29 11.01 8.48
N SER A 101 -4.00 11.36 7.22
CA SER A 101 -4.31 10.53 6.06
C SER A 101 -3.78 9.09 6.20
N PRO A 102 -4.56 8.07 5.82
CA PRO A 102 -4.12 6.67 5.86
C PRO A 102 -2.90 6.42 4.97
N LEU A 103 -2.69 7.23 3.92
CA LEU A 103 -1.55 7.15 3.03
C LEU A 103 -0.23 7.56 3.71
N LYS A 104 -0.26 8.28 4.84
CA LYS A 104 0.96 8.58 5.61
C LYS A 104 1.50 7.36 6.37
N SER A 105 0.65 6.36 6.62
CA SER A 105 0.98 5.20 7.42
C SER A 105 2.17 4.43 6.85
N ARG A 106 3.15 4.13 7.71
CA ARG A 106 4.29 3.28 7.35
C ARG A 106 3.85 1.88 6.91
N SER A 107 2.76 1.37 7.49
CA SER A 107 2.15 0.10 7.10
C SER A 107 1.69 0.09 5.64
N VAL A 108 1.13 1.19 5.15
CA VAL A 108 0.74 1.34 3.74
C VAL A 108 1.98 1.48 2.85
N ARG A 109 2.87 2.40 3.23
CA ARG A 109 4.09 2.74 2.50
C ARG A 109 5.02 1.54 2.26
N ASP A 110 5.22 0.75 3.31
CA ASP A 110 6.17 -0.36 3.35
C ASP A 110 5.43 -1.70 3.28
N SER A 111 4.16 -1.71 2.83
CA SER A 111 3.29 -2.89 2.85
C SER A 111 3.92 -4.09 2.15
N LEU A 112 4.36 -3.91 0.90
CA LEU A 112 5.04 -4.93 0.09
C LEU A 112 6.58 -4.79 0.10
N GLU A 113 7.10 -3.71 0.66
CA GLU A 113 8.55 -3.49 0.70
C GLU A 113 9.19 -4.44 1.72
N HIS A 114 10.32 -5.05 1.34
CA HIS A 114 11.02 -6.10 2.10
C HIS A 114 10.16 -7.34 2.37
N PHE A 115 9.22 -7.66 1.47
CA PHE A 115 8.40 -8.84 1.65
C PHE A 115 9.22 -10.15 1.56
N ASP A 116 10.32 -10.14 0.79
CA ASP A 116 11.34 -11.19 0.76
C ASP A 116 11.97 -11.43 2.15
N GLU A 117 12.46 -10.38 2.82
CA GLU A 117 13.02 -10.48 4.17
C GLU A 117 12.00 -11.01 5.18
N ARG A 118 10.72 -10.63 5.03
CA ARG A 118 9.62 -11.10 5.89
C ARG A 118 9.30 -12.57 5.67
N ILE A 119 9.38 -13.04 4.42
CA ILE A 119 9.26 -14.47 4.10
C ILE A 119 10.44 -15.23 4.70
N ASP A 120 11.67 -14.73 4.58
CA ASP A 120 12.86 -15.37 5.17
C ASP A 120 12.72 -15.53 6.68
N GLN A 121 12.20 -14.51 7.36
CA GLN A 121 11.91 -14.58 8.79
C GLN A 121 10.87 -15.65 9.11
N PHE A 122 9.72 -15.62 8.42
CA PHE A 122 8.66 -16.61 8.61
C PHE A 122 9.14 -18.04 8.34
N ALA A 123 9.98 -18.25 7.31
CA ALA A 123 10.49 -19.56 6.93
C ALA A 123 11.53 -20.15 7.90
N ARG A 124 12.13 -19.34 8.78
CA ARG A 124 13.09 -19.79 9.80
C ARG A 124 12.42 -20.35 11.06
N GLU A 125 11.13 -20.10 11.25
CA GLU A 125 10.39 -20.57 12.41
C GLU A 125 10.19 -22.10 12.38
N PRO A 126 10.29 -22.80 13.53
CA PRO A 126 10.18 -24.25 13.61
C PRO A 126 8.71 -24.72 13.59
N TYR A 127 8.00 -24.45 12.50
CA TYR A 127 6.62 -24.90 12.34
C TYR A 127 6.55 -26.43 12.15
N ASN A 128 5.59 -27.07 12.83
CA ASN A 128 5.50 -28.53 12.92
C ASN A 128 4.62 -29.15 11.82
N ALA A 129 4.15 -28.37 10.83
CA ALA A 129 3.09 -28.78 9.89
C ALA A 129 3.03 -27.96 8.59
N PHE A 130 2.08 -28.32 7.71
CA PHE A 130 1.76 -27.64 6.45
C PHE A 130 1.31 -26.17 6.71
N GLY A 131 1.99 -25.20 6.11
CA GLY A 131 1.65 -23.79 6.26
C GLY A 131 0.69 -23.27 5.19
N ALA A 132 -0.10 -22.27 5.55
CA ALA A 132 -0.94 -21.54 4.62
C ALA A 132 -0.12 -20.40 3.98
N PHE A 133 0.65 -20.74 2.94
CA PHE A 133 1.59 -19.83 2.27
C PHE A 133 0.99 -19.06 1.09
N HIS A 134 -0.14 -19.51 0.55
CA HIS A 134 -0.94 -18.79 -0.44
C HIS A 134 -1.69 -17.63 0.20
N TRP A 135 -2.28 -16.75 -0.61
CA TRP A 135 -3.18 -15.72 -0.07
C TRP A 135 -4.45 -16.37 0.46
N MET A 136 -4.66 -16.26 1.78
CA MET A 136 -5.87 -16.76 2.40
C MET A 136 -6.97 -15.70 2.37
N VAL A 137 -8.22 -16.13 2.18
CA VAL A 137 -9.42 -15.27 2.26
C VAL A 137 -10.19 -15.70 3.51
N MET A 138 -10.23 -14.84 4.54
CA MET A 138 -10.73 -15.21 5.87
C MET A 138 -11.41 -14.03 6.57
N SER A 139 -12.61 -14.23 7.13
CA SER A 139 -13.43 -13.16 7.72
C SER A 139 -13.21 -12.89 9.21
N SER A 140 -12.21 -13.54 9.83
CA SER A 140 -11.85 -13.36 11.23
C SER A 140 -10.40 -12.93 11.38
N ALA A 141 -10.12 -12.05 12.35
CA ALA A 141 -8.76 -11.68 12.67
C ALA A 141 -8.02 -12.88 13.26
N HIS A 142 -7.12 -13.45 12.48
CA HIS A 142 -6.13 -14.44 12.94
C HIS A 142 -4.77 -13.76 13.06
N GLY A 143 -3.98 -14.12 14.07
CA GLY A 143 -2.59 -13.72 14.09
C GLY A 143 -1.76 -14.54 13.11
N LEU A 144 -0.72 -13.88 12.58
CA LEU A 144 0.18 -14.48 11.60
C LEU A 144 1.22 -15.33 12.33
N GLY A 145 1.41 -16.57 11.87
CA GLY A 145 2.35 -17.50 12.49
C GLY A 145 2.01 -17.91 13.93
N GLU A 146 0.80 -17.62 14.46
CA GLU A 146 0.42 -17.93 15.86
C GLU A 146 0.20 -19.44 16.12
N SER A 147 -0.02 -20.22 15.07
CA SER A 147 -0.25 -21.66 15.16
C SER A 147 0.92 -22.43 14.56
N ASN A 148 1.61 -23.21 15.40
CA ASN A 148 2.65 -24.13 14.92
C ASN A 148 2.10 -25.27 14.05
N ALA A 149 0.79 -25.52 14.10
CA ALA A 149 0.12 -26.58 13.34
C ALA A 149 -0.43 -26.10 11.99
N MET A 150 -0.72 -24.80 11.84
CA MET A 150 -1.22 -24.18 10.60
C MET A 150 -0.81 -22.70 10.59
N PRO A 151 0.47 -22.38 10.40
CA PRO A 151 0.92 -20.99 10.39
C PRO A 151 0.36 -20.27 9.16
N ILE A 152 -0.25 -19.10 9.39
CA ILE A 152 -0.77 -18.23 8.33
C ILE A 152 0.28 -17.18 8.01
N LEU A 153 0.71 -17.11 6.75
CA LEU A 153 1.67 -16.11 6.29
C LEU A 153 1.02 -14.77 5.99
N ARG A 154 -0.13 -14.80 5.29
CA ARG A 154 -0.85 -13.61 4.84
C ARG A 154 -2.29 -13.91 4.52
N TYR A 155 -3.15 -12.93 4.71
CA TYR A 155 -4.56 -13.06 4.35
C TYR A 155 -5.20 -11.70 4.07
N ILE A 156 -6.36 -11.75 3.43
CA ILE A 156 -7.28 -10.64 3.30
C ILE A 156 -8.63 -11.05 3.88
N ASP A 157 -9.26 -10.12 4.59
CA ASP A 157 -10.65 -10.26 4.98
C ASP A 157 -11.56 -9.76 3.86
N PRO A 158 -12.38 -10.61 3.22
CA PRO A 158 -13.22 -10.20 2.11
C PRO A 158 -14.37 -9.26 2.54
N THR A 159 -14.70 -9.24 3.83
CA THR A 159 -15.78 -8.43 4.40
C THR A 159 -15.30 -7.05 4.79
N THR A 160 -14.08 -6.91 5.29
CA THR A 160 -13.51 -5.62 5.72
C THR A 160 -12.51 -5.04 4.73
N LEU A 161 -11.98 -5.86 3.81
CA LEU A 161 -10.84 -5.57 2.93
C LEU A 161 -9.56 -5.19 3.68
N VAL A 162 -9.42 -5.68 4.92
CA VAL A 162 -8.17 -5.57 5.67
C VAL A 162 -7.21 -6.63 5.15
N VAL A 163 -6.08 -6.17 4.61
CA VAL A 163 -4.94 -7.01 4.23
C VAL A 163 -4.00 -7.12 5.41
N ARG A 164 -3.57 -8.36 5.71
CA ARG A 164 -2.58 -8.66 6.73
C ARG A 164 -1.34 -9.32 6.15
N LEU A 165 -0.20 -8.75 6.51
CA LEU A 165 1.14 -9.19 6.13
C LEU A 165 2.03 -9.29 7.37
N PRO A 166 3.08 -10.13 7.36
CA PRO A 166 4.04 -10.15 8.45
C PRO A 166 4.69 -8.77 8.60
N GLY A 167 5.08 -8.38 9.81
CA GLY A 167 5.83 -7.16 10.09
C GLY A 167 7.32 -7.34 9.88
N ARG A 168 8.09 -6.27 10.10
CA ARG A 168 9.56 -6.29 9.96
C ARG A 168 10.28 -6.85 11.19
N THR A 169 9.65 -6.82 12.36
CA THR A 169 10.29 -7.17 13.63
C THR A 169 9.83 -8.54 14.09
N PRO A 170 10.75 -9.48 14.34
CA PRO A 170 10.41 -10.77 14.94
C PRO A 170 9.88 -10.53 16.34
N VAL A 171 8.67 -11.02 16.61
CA VAL A 171 8.32 -11.46 17.96
C VAL A 171 7.74 -12.85 17.80
N ASP A 172 8.20 -13.77 18.66
CA ASP A 172 7.79 -15.17 18.72
C ASP A 172 6.28 -15.29 18.50
N VAL A 173 5.86 -16.25 17.66
CA VAL A 173 4.49 -16.75 17.49
C VAL A 173 3.41 -15.66 17.67
N GLY A 174 3.09 -14.94 16.58
CA GLY A 174 2.18 -13.78 16.62
C GLY A 174 2.87 -12.43 16.36
N GLY A 175 4.00 -12.45 15.64
CA GLY A 175 4.76 -11.32 15.11
C GLY A 175 3.94 -10.05 14.85
N THR A 176 4.56 -8.86 15.02
CA THR A 176 3.94 -7.60 14.58
C THR A 176 3.40 -7.79 13.16
N SER A 177 2.13 -7.48 12.93
CA SER A 177 1.53 -7.59 11.60
C SER A 177 1.34 -6.20 11.00
N VAL A 178 1.57 -6.09 9.70
CA VAL A 178 1.11 -4.95 8.93
C VAL A 178 -0.35 -5.22 8.59
N ALA A 179 -1.23 -4.34 9.08
CA ALA A 179 -2.63 -4.30 8.67
C ALA A 179 -2.85 -3.05 7.82
N VAL A 180 -3.45 -3.24 6.65
CA VAL A 180 -3.86 -2.16 5.76
C VAL A 180 -5.34 -2.33 5.45
N ASP A 181 -6.15 -1.34 5.85
CA ASP A 181 -7.55 -1.26 5.47
C ASP A 181 -7.66 -0.60 4.09
N LEU A 182 -7.98 -1.42 3.07
CA LEU A 182 -8.06 -0.94 1.71
C LEU A 182 -9.28 -0.05 1.44
N ARG A 183 -10.35 -0.12 2.26
CA ARG A 183 -11.49 0.78 2.10
C ARG A 183 -11.14 2.18 2.55
N VAL A 184 -10.52 2.30 3.72
CA VAL A 184 -10.09 3.60 4.26
C VAL A 184 -9.10 4.28 3.32
N VAL A 185 -8.17 3.51 2.72
CA VAL A 185 -7.26 4.03 1.69
C VAL A 185 -8.01 4.43 0.41
N GLY A 186 -8.98 3.64 -0.04
CA GLY A 186 -9.81 3.96 -1.20
C GLY A 186 -10.62 5.25 -1.03
N GLU A 187 -11.21 5.47 0.15
CA GLU A 187 -11.91 6.71 0.49
C GLU A 187 -10.99 7.94 0.41
N GLU A 188 -9.74 7.81 0.83
CA GLU A 188 -8.75 8.88 0.71
C GLU A 188 -8.42 9.17 -0.75
N PHE A 189 -8.24 8.15 -1.59
CA PHE A 189 -8.05 8.36 -3.03
C PHE A 189 -9.27 8.98 -3.72
N LEU A 190 -10.49 8.65 -3.29
CA LEU A 190 -11.71 9.32 -3.76
C LEU A 190 -11.71 10.80 -3.41
N ARG A 191 -11.37 11.17 -2.17
CA ARG A 191 -11.22 12.58 -1.74
C ARG A 191 -10.18 13.32 -2.58
N ILE A 192 -8.99 12.73 -2.73
CA ILE A 192 -7.88 13.30 -3.49
C ILE A 192 -8.27 13.57 -4.94
N ARG A 193 -8.88 12.59 -5.63
CA ARG A 193 -9.29 12.76 -7.03
C ARG A 193 -10.43 13.77 -7.18
N GLY A 194 -11.32 13.88 -6.19
CA GLY A 194 -12.34 14.92 -6.14
C GLY A 194 -11.73 16.32 -6.13
N VAL A 195 -10.67 16.52 -5.34
CA VAL A 195 -9.91 17.79 -5.31
C VAL A 195 -9.13 18.00 -6.61
N ALA A 196 -8.43 16.98 -7.11
CA ALA A 196 -7.66 17.07 -8.35
C ALA A 196 -8.54 17.43 -9.56
N GLY A 197 -9.70 16.78 -9.71
CA GLY A 197 -10.65 17.06 -10.79
C GLY A 197 -11.34 18.42 -10.71
N ALA A 198 -11.37 19.06 -9.53
CA ALA A 198 -11.86 20.44 -9.37
C ALA A 198 -10.85 21.47 -9.88
N HIS A 199 -9.57 21.11 -10.00
CA HIS A 199 -8.51 22.00 -10.48
C HIS A 199 -8.33 22.00 -12.00
N HIS A 200 -8.98 21.07 -12.70
CA HIS A 200 -8.98 20.99 -14.18
C HIS A 200 -10.19 21.68 -14.83
N ARG A 201 -11.10 22.27 -14.04
CA ARG A 201 -12.25 23.06 -14.51
C ARG A 201 -12.02 24.53 -14.26
#